data_AF-A0A1J4VI86-F1
#
_entry.id   AF-A0A1J4VI86-F1
#
_cell.length_a   1.000
_cell.length_b   1.000
_cell.length_c   1.000
_cell.angle_alpha   90.00
_cell.angle_beta   90.00
_cell.angle_gamma   90.00
#
_symmetry.space_group_name_H-M   'P 1'
#
loop_
_entity.id
_entity.type
_entity.pdbx_description
1 polymer ?
#
loop_
_entity_poly.entity_id
_entity_poly.type
_entity_poly.pdbx_seq_one_letter_code
_entity_poly.pdbx_strand_id
1 'polypeptide(L)'
;MNYWWTSDYHFSHANIIRYCNRPFETVEEMNETIIRKHNERVKSEDTVFFLGDFIFKGGREGGVEKYRQFENRLNGKFIFIKGNHDRHNSLNTIISKVYIHYGSKDILNKCVSC
;
A
#
# COMPACT_ATOMS: atom_id res chain seq x y z
N MET A 1 15.31 7.79 -12.37
CA MET A 1 14.15 6.86 -12.30
C MET A 1 14.58 5.62 -11.56
N ASN A 2 13.99 5.43 -10.38
CA ASN A 2 14.25 4.31 -9.48
C ASN A 2 13.03 3.39 -9.40
N TYR A 3 13.27 2.18 -8.89
CA TYR A 3 12.23 1.20 -8.57
C TYR A 3 12.16 1.04 -7.05
N TRP A 4 10.95 1.14 -6.51
CA TRP A 4 10.66 1.00 -5.08
C TRP A 4 9.72 -0.18 -4.83
N TRP A 5 9.88 -0.79 -3.67
CA TRP A 5 9.02 -1.87 -3.20
C TRP A 5 8.50 -1.52 -1.81
N THR A 6 7.19 -1.62 -1.62
CA THR A 6 6.53 -1.38 -0.34
C THR A 6 5.21 -2.13 -0.31
N SER A 7 4.59 -2.26 0.86
CA SER A 7 3.25 -2.83 1.01
C SER A 7 2.60 -2.32 2.27
N ASP A 8 1.37 -2.79 2.56
CA ASP A 8 0.78 -2.72 3.89
C ASP A 8 0.60 -1.29 4.43
N TYR A 9 0.28 -0.34 3.55
CA TYR A 9 -0.07 1.01 3.98
C TYR A 9 -1.35 0.99 4.81
N HIS A 10 -2.30 0.12 4.48
CA HIS A 10 -3.57 -0.03 5.20
C HIS A 10 -4.26 1.33 5.40
N PHE A 11 -4.31 2.16 4.34
CA PHE A 11 -4.99 3.44 4.40
C PHE A 11 -6.45 3.26 4.87
N SER A 12 -6.90 4.18 5.72
CA SER A 12 -8.27 4.21 6.27
C SER A 12 -8.62 2.98 7.13
N HIS A 13 -7.64 2.23 7.64
CA HIS A 13 -7.82 1.07 8.51
C HIS A 13 -7.57 1.42 10.00
N ALA A 14 -8.49 2.10 10.69
CA ALA A 14 -8.25 2.55 12.06
C ALA A 14 -7.84 1.43 13.04
N ASN A 15 -8.44 0.25 12.91
CA ASN A 15 -8.12 -0.91 13.77
C ASN A 15 -6.68 -1.44 13.59
N ILE A 16 -6.01 -1.18 12.47
CA ILE A 16 -4.64 -1.66 12.22
C ILE A 16 -3.64 -1.04 13.18
N ILE A 17 -3.93 0.15 13.69
CA ILE A 17 -3.12 0.83 14.70
C ILE A 17 -2.98 -0.07 15.92
N ARG A 18 -4.11 -0.55 16.45
CA ARG A 18 -4.14 -1.48 17.58
C ARG A 18 -3.59 -2.86 17.21
N TYR A 19 -4.01 -3.43 16.07
CA TYR A 19 -3.64 -4.80 15.71
C TYR A 19 -2.14 -4.98 15.43
N CYS A 20 -1.47 -3.94 14.93
CA CYS A 20 -0.05 -3.98 14.61
C CYS A 20 0.80 -3.08 15.51
N ASN A 21 0.25 -2.56 16.62
CA ASN A 21 0.92 -1.62 17.52
C ASN A 21 1.59 -0.45 16.78
N ARG A 22 0.89 0.14 15.78
CA ARG A 22 1.43 1.29 15.06
C ARG A 22 1.42 2.52 15.99
N PRO A 23 2.46 3.36 15.97
CA PRO A 23 2.62 4.47 16.92
C PRO A 23 1.82 5.70 16.48
N PHE A 24 0.50 5.57 16.33
CA PHE A 24 -0.40 6.65 15.92
C PHE A 24 -1.63 6.66 16.80
N GLU A 25 -2.14 7.85 17.12
CA GLU A 25 -3.37 7.98 17.90
C GLU A 25 -4.61 7.88 17.00
N THR A 26 -4.50 8.36 15.76
CA THR A 26 -5.62 8.43 14.81
C THR A 26 -5.25 7.86 13.44
N VAL A 27 -6.27 7.41 12.68
CA VAL A 27 -6.07 6.90 11.31
C VAL A 27 -5.64 8.03 10.36
N GLU A 28 -6.09 9.25 10.61
CA GLU A 28 -5.72 10.44 9.88
C GLU A 28 -4.23 10.74 10.06
N GLU A 29 -3.73 10.73 11.30
CA GLU A 29 -2.30 10.93 11.59
C GLU A 29 -1.43 9.87 10.89
N MET A 30 -1.85 8.61 10.95
CA MET A 30 -1.18 7.51 10.26
C MET A 30 -1.14 7.73 8.75
N ASN A 31 -2.30 8.03 8.14
CA ASN A 31 -2.43 8.24 6.70
C ASN A 31 -1.52 9.39 6.23
N GLU A 32 -1.56 10.53 6.91
CA GLU A 32 -0.74 11.70 6.58
C GLU A 32 0.76 11.42 6.76
N THR A 33 1.13 10.69 7.81
CA THR A 33 2.53 10.31 8.04
C THR A 33 3.05 9.39 6.93
N ILE A 34 2.26 8.40 6.50
CA ILE A 34 2.63 7.52 5.39
C ILE A 34 2.86 8.32 4.12
N ILE A 35 1.92 9.22 3.76
CA ILE A 35 2.03 10.06 2.56
C ILE A 35 3.29 10.91 2.59
N ARG A 36 3.54 11.61 3.70
CA ARG A 36 4.73 12.44 3.86
C ARG A 36 6.02 11.62 3.72
N LYS A 37 6.12 10.49 4.44
CA LYS A 37 7.32 9.63 4.44
C LYS A 37 7.58 8.99 3.09
N HIS A 38 6.53 8.65 2.35
CA HIS A 38 6.62 8.18 0.98
C HIS A 38 7.19 9.27 0.06
N ASN A 39 6.57 10.46 0.06
CA ASN A 39 6.93 11.56 -0.83
C ASN A 39 8.32 12.17 -0.53
N GLU A 40 8.82 12.04 0.71
CA GLU A 40 10.22 12.37 1.05
C GLU A 40 11.23 11.58 0.20
N ARG A 41 10.90 10.35 -0.19
CA ARG A 41 11.83 9.39 -0.83
C ARG A 41 11.52 9.17 -2.31
N VAL A 42 10.25 8.93 -2.64
CA VAL A 42 9.80 8.58 -3.98
C VAL A 42 9.58 9.85 -4.81
N LYS A 43 10.09 9.86 -6.04
CA LYS A 43 9.90 10.96 -7.00
C LYS A 43 8.80 10.61 -8.01
N SER A 44 8.23 11.62 -8.66
CA SER A 44 7.07 11.44 -9.54
C SER A 44 7.37 10.56 -10.76
N GLU A 45 8.64 10.53 -11.20
CA GLU A 45 9.12 9.67 -12.28
C GLU A 45 9.41 8.23 -11.87
N ASP A 46 9.49 7.92 -10.56
CA ASP A 46 9.82 6.59 -10.07
C ASP A 46 8.67 5.59 -10.25
N THR A 47 8.98 4.30 -10.16
CA THR A 47 7.97 3.23 -10.17
C THR A 47 7.91 2.55 -8.82
N VAL A 48 6.69 2.35 -8.31
CA VAL A 48 6.44 1.72 -7.01
C VAL A 48 5.68 0.42 -7.22
N PHE A 49 6.32 -0.71 -6.91
CA PHE A 49 5.65 -2.00 -6.80
C PHE A 49 5.01 -2.11 -5.42
N PHE A 50 3.68 -2.06 -5.37
CA PHE A 50 2.93 -2.09 -4.12
C PHE A 50 2.39 -3.50 -3.86
N LEU A 51 2.95 -4.19 -2.86
CA LEU A 51 2.80 -5.63 -2.66
C LEU A 51 1.63 -6.00 -1.73
N GLY A 52 0.46 -5.43 -2.03
CA GLY A 52 -0.82 -5.70 -1.37
C GLY A 52 -1.15 -4.81 -0.19
N ASP A 53 -2.45 -4.78 0.13
CA ASP A 53 -3.04 -4.15 1.31
C ASP A 53 -2.81 -2.63 1.37
N PHE A 54 -3.14 -1.98 0.25
CA PHE A 54 -2.99 -0.54 0.10
C PHE A 54 -3.99 0.25 0.94
N ILE A 55 -5.27 -0.14 0.89
CA ILE A 55 -6.38 0.57 1.52
C ILE A 55 -7.37 -0.44 2.11
N PHE A 56 -7.98 -0.12 3.24
CA PHE A 56 -9.04 -0.94 3.80
C PHE A 56 -10.41 -0.58 3.21
N LYS A 57 -11.29 -1.58 3.08
CA LYS A 57 -12.62 -1.40 2.50
C LYS A 57 -13.46 -0.40 3.31
N GLY A 58 -14.24 0.42 2.61
CA GLY A 58 -15.25 1.27 3.22
C GLY A 58 -16.44 0.50 3.78
N GLY A 59 -16.96 0.93 4.94
CA GLY A 59 -18.07 0.33 5.68
C GLY A 59 -18.31 1.05 7.02
N ARG A 60 -19.03 0.43 7.98
CA ARG A 60 -19.20 1.00 9.35
C ARG A 60 -17.87 1.23 10.09
N GLU A 61 -16.82 0.52 9.68
CA GLU A 61 -15.51 0.48 10.36
C GLU A 61 -14.33 0.79 9.41
N GLY A 62 -14.60 1.32 8.22
CA GLY A 62 -13.59 1.65 7.22
C GLY A 62 -14.05 2.80 6.31
N GLY A 63 -13.12 3.63 5.86
CA GLY A 63 -13.44 4.88 5.14
C GLY A 63 -14.18 4.65 3.82
N VAL A 64 -15.15 5.52 3.50
CA VAL A 64 -15.81 5.63 2.17
C VAL A 64 -14.85 6.02 1.04
N GLU A 65 -13.57 6.15 1.36
CA GLU A 65 -12.53 6.70 0.53
C GLU A 65 -12.11 5.73 -0.57
N LYS A 66 -11.92 6.29 -1.76
CA LYS A 66 -11.43 5.52 -2.90
C LYS A 66 -9.91 5.52 -2.86
N TYR A 67 -9.28 4.41 -3.24
CA TYR A 67 -7.81 4.31 -3.28
C TYR A 67 -7.16 5.46 -4.07
N ARG A 68 -7.83 5.94 -5.12
CA ARG A 68 -7.40 7.10 -5.94
C ARG A 68 -7.18 8.38 -5.13
N GLN A 69 -7.90 8.59 -4.02
CA GLN A 69 -7.70 9.77 -3.16
C GLN A 69 -6.34 9.75 -2.49
N PHE A 70 -5.82 8.56 -2.14
CA PHE A 70 -4.47 8.39 -1.61
C PHE A 70 -3.43 8.31 -2.71
N GLU A 71 -3.69 7.55 -3.78
CA GLU A 71 -2.80 7.41 -4.93
C GLU A 71 -2.44 8.78 -5.53
N ASN A 72 -3.42 9.67 -5.71
CA ASN A 72 -3.18 11.02 -6.26
C ASN A 72 -2.31 11.92 -5.36
N ARG A 73 -2.12 11.56 -4.09
CA ARG A 73 -1.31 12.30 -3.12
C ARG A 73 0.09 11.71 -2.96
N LEU A 74 0.35 10.55 -3.56
CA LEU A 74 1.62 9.84 -3.49
C LEU A 74 2.42 10.07 -4.77
N ASN A 75 3.73 10.26 -4.61
CA ASN A 75 4.64 10.34 -5.73
C ASN A 75 4.84 8.94 -6.38
N GLY A 76 5.14 8.95 -7.67
CA GLY A 76 5.54 7.76 -8.41
C GLY A 76 4.39 7.09 -9.14
N LYS A 77 4.76 6.13 -9.99
CA LYS A 77 3.84 5.33 -10.81
C LYS A 77 3.65 3.97 -10.15
N PHE A 78 2.43 3.71 -9.69
CA PHE A 78 2.13 2.49 -8.94
C PHE A 78 1.83 1.30 -9.84
N ILE A 79 2.44 0.16 -9.51
CA ILE A 79 2.07 -1.17 -9.98
C ILE A 79 1.55 -1.92 -8.76
N PHE A 80 0.24 -2.08 -8.67
CA PHE A 80 -0.41 -2.75 -7.55
C PHE A 80 -0.45 -4.27 -7.76
N ILE A 81 0.06 -5.01 -6.79
CA ILE A 81 -0.08 -6.46 -6.68
C ILE A 81 -1.15 -6.72 -5.61
N LYS A 82 -2.08 -7.62 -5.91
CA LYS A 82 -3.23 -7.92 -5.06
C LYS A 82 -2.80 -8.46 -3.69
N GLY A 83 -3.23 -7.78 -2.62
CA GLY A 83 -3.17 -8.28 -1.24
C GLY A 83 -4.40 -9.09 -0.85
N ASN A 84 -4.35 -9.69 0.34
CA ASN A 84 -5.48 -10.44 0.89
C ASN A 84 -6.64 -9.51 1.30
N HIS A 85 -6.35 -8.28 1.74
CA HIS A 85 -7.37 -7.30 2.10
C HIS A 85 -7.94 -6.53 0.90
N ASP A 86 -7.37 -6.70 -0.31
CA ASP A 86 -7.83 -6.04 -1.54
C ASP A 86 -9.00 -6.73 -2.26
N ARG A 87 -9.57 -7.81 -1.69
CA ARG A 87 -10.61 -8.60 -2.36
C ARG A 87 -11.95 -7.86 -2.55
N HIS A 88 -12.20 -6.80 -1.76
CA HIS A 88 -13.47 -6.07 -1.72
C HIS A 88 -13.33 -4.58 -1.40
N ASN A 89 -12.19 -3.96 -1.73
CA ASN A 89 -12.00 -2.52 -1.60
C ASN A 89 -12.10 -1.83 -2.98
N SER A 90 -11.82 -0.54 -3.01
CA SER A 90 -11.86 0.24 -4.25
C SER A 90 -10.64 0.02 -5.16
N LEU A 91 -9.59 -0.66 -4.68
CA LEU A 91 -8.40 -1.01 -5.45
C LEU A 91 -8.60 -2.36 -6.12
N ASN A 92 -8.92 -2.35 -7.41
CA ASN A 92 -9.03 -3.58 -8.20
C ASN A 92 -7.81 -3.72 -9.12
N THR A 93 -6.92 -4.66 -8.80
CA THR A 93 -5.79 -5.05 -9.66
C THR A 93 -5.94 -6.51 -10.08
N ILE A 94 -5.59 -6.78 -11.34
CA ILE A 94 -5.56 -8.14 -11.90
C ILE A 94 -4.23 -8.86 -11.62
N ILE A 95 -3.21 -8.12 -11.19
CA ILE A 95 -1.88 -8.68 -10.93
C ILE A 95 -1.89 -9.35 -9.56
N SER A 96 -1.81 -10.67 -9.52
CA SER A 96 -1.81 -11.46 -8.28
C SER A 96 -0.42 -11.92 -7.85
N LYS A 97 0.57 -11.86 -8.75
CA LYS A 97 1.93 -12.32 -8.48
C LYS A 97 2.95 -11.53 -9.29
N VAL A 98 4.12 -11.31 -8.70
CA VAL A 98 5.31 -10.73 -9.33
C VAL A 98 6.49 -11.61 -8.94
N TYR A 99 7.39 -11.85 -9.90
CA TYR A 99 8.68 -12.50 -9.69
C TYR A 99 9.77 -11.49 -10.01
N ILE A 100 10.72 -11.34 -9.09
CA ILE A 100 11.86 -10.43 -9.26
C ILE A 100 13.13 -11.27 -9.23
N HIS A 101 13.77 -11.32 -10.39
CA HIS A 101 15.07 -11.95 -10.58
C HIS A 101 16.15 -10.88 -10.56
N TYR A 102 17.12 -11.00 -9.66
CA TYR A 102 18.24 -10.07 -9.56
C TYR A 102 19.55 -10.86 -9.44
N GLY A 103 20.37 -10.76 -10.48
CA GLY A 103 21.50 -11.67 -10.67
C GLY A 103 21.01 -13.11 -10.77
N SER A 104 21.52 -13.98 -9.89
CA SER A 104 21.15 -15.41 -9.80
C SER A 104 20.14 -15.72 -8.69
N LYS A 105 19.45 -14.71 -8.14
CA LYS A 105 18.54 -14.87 -6.98
C LYS A 105 17.12 -14.40 -7.29
N ASP A 106 16.17 -15.12 -6.71
CA ASP A 106 14.76 -14.73 -6.65
C ASP A 106 14.52 -13.98 -5.34
N ILE A 107 14.20 -12.68 -5.43
CA ILE A 107 14.15 -11.79 -4.26
C ILE A 107 12.73 -11.61 -3.72
N LEU A 108 11.70 -11.94 -4.51
CA LEU A 108 10.31 -11.77 -4.07
C LEU A 108 9.40 -12.92 -4.53
N ASN A 109 8.86 -13.65 -3.55
CA ASN A 109 7.80 -14.65 -3.70
C ASN A 109 6.78 -14.45 -2.57
N LYS A 110 5.99 -13.37 -2.62
CA LYS A 110 5.04 -13.05 -1.53
C LYS A 110 3.73 -13.82 -1.71
N CYS A 111 3.39 -14.64 -0.73
CA CYS A 111 2.02 -15.07 -0.41
C CYS A 111 1.62 -14.23 0.81
N VAL A 112 0.64 -13.33 0.68
CA VAL A 112 0.31 -12.34 1.72
C VAL A 112 -0.68 -12.96 2.72
N SER A 113 -0.20 -13.27 3.92
CA SER A 113 -1.02 -13.45 5.13
C SER A 113 -0.38 -12.64 6.25
N CYS A 114 -1.19 -11.87 6.97
CA CYS A 114 -0.79 -11.07 8.14
C CYS A 114 -0.04 -11.89 9.19
#